data_AF-A0A4Y3KUK0-F1
#
_entry.id   AF-A0A4Y3KUK0-F1
#
_cell.length_a   1.000
_cell.length_b   1.000
_cell.length_c   1.000
_cell.angle_alpha   90.00
_cell.angle_beta   90.00
_cell.angle_gamma   90.00
#
_symmetry.space_group_name_H-M   'P 1'
#
loop_
_entity.id
_entity.type
_entity.pdbx_description
1 polymer ?
#
loop_
_entity_poly.entity_id
_entity_poly.type
_entity_poly.pdbx_seq_one_letter_code
_entity_poly.pdbx_strand_id
1 'polypeptide(L)'
;MPLPAPLIDALRTHRQRQREAQIHAGSVWANSGMVFTTISGRPVAPRDHSLHWTAFLDEAGVRPAPLHDARHTAATFLLVQGVDQRVVMSMFRWTSSAMPTRYQHVVPELVEEANRRMSRLLWDDGASGTGRDAGGM
;
A
#
# COMPACT_ATOMS: atom_id res chain seq x y z
N MET A 1 -11.43 -7.32 -4.05
CA MET A 1 -10.28 -6.98 -3.19
C MET A 1 -10.82 -6.40 -1.90
N PRO A 2 -10.44 -6.92 -0.73
CA PRO A 2 -10.84 -6.34 0.55
C PRO A 2 -10.23 -4.94 0.70
N LEU A 3 -10.99 -4.00 1.26
CA LEU A 3 -10.51 -2.64 1.55
C LEU A 3 -10.24 -2.52 3.06
N PRO A 4 -9.13 -1.87 3.49
CA PRO A 4 -8.90 -1.59 4.90
C PRO A 4 -10.03 -0.74 5.50
N ALA A 5 -10.41 -0.99 6.75
CA ALA A 5 -11.45 -0.23 7.44
C ALA A 5 -11.24 1.29 7.42
N PRO A 6 -10.02 1.83 7.65
CA PRO A 6 -9.78 3.27 7.56
C PRO A 6 -10.09 3.86 6.17
N LEU A 7 -9.85 3.09 5.10
CA LEU A 7 -10.17 3.52 3.75
C LEU A 7 -11.69 3.53 3.50
N ILE A 8 -12.42 2.57 4.07
CA ILE A 8 -13.88 2.56 4.01
C ILE A 8 -14.46 3.82 4.67
N ASP A 9 -13.92 4.20 5.84
CA ASP A 9 -14.39 5.39 6.56
C ASP A 9 -14.03 6.70 5.83
N ALA A 10 -12.84 6.77 5.24
CA ALA A 10 -12.45 7.87 4.36
C ALA A 10 -13.40 8.01 3.16
N LEU A 11 -13.77 6.89 2.52
CA LEU A 11 -14.71 6.88 1.39
C LEU A 11 -16.14 7.27 1.81
N ARG A 12 -16.58 6.89 3.01
CA ARG A 12 -17.87 7.34 3.56
C ARG A 12 -17.89 8.85 3.79
N THR A 13 -16.82 9.38 4.39
CA THR A 13 -16.64 10.83 4.60
C THR A 13 -16.63 11.57 3.26
N HIS A 14 -15.91 11.05 2.28
CA HIS A 14 -15.89 11.61 0.93
C HIS A 14 -17.28 11.61 0.28
N ARG A 15 -18.04 10.51 0.40
CA ARG A 15 -19.42 10.42 -0.11
C ARG A 15 -20.34 11.47 0.53
N GLN A 16 -20.16 11.76 1.82
CA GLN A 16 -20.93 12.79 2.50
C GLN A 16 -20.63 14.17 1.92
N ARG A 17 -19.35 14.53 1.76
CA ARG A 17 -18.92 15.78 1.12
C ARG A 17 -19.43 15.91 -0.32
N GLN A 18 -19.45 14.80 -1.07
CA GLN A 18 -19.97 14.78 -2.44
C GLN A 18 -21.48 15.09 -2.48
N ARG A 19 -22.26 14.57 -1.53
CA ARG A 19 -23.69 14.89 -1.42
C ARG A 19 -23.93 16.35 -1.08
N GLU A 20 -23.12 16.92 -0.19
CA GLU A 20 -23.17 18.35 0.14
C GLU A 20 -22.84 19.20 -1.09
N ALA A 21 -21.80 18.84 -1.84
CA ALA A 21 -21.45 19.49 -3.11
C ALA A 21 -22.59 19.36 -4.14
N GLN A 22 -23.26 18.21 -4.21
CA GLN A 22 -24.42 18.00 -5.08
C GLN A 22 -25.59 18.92 -4.73
N ILE A 23 -25.92 19.04 -3.45
CA ILE A 23 -26.98 19.95 -2.98
C ILE A 23 -26.61 21.40 -3.33
N HIS A 24 -25.35 21.79 -3.09
CA HIS A 24 -24.88 23.14 -3.36
C HIS A 24 -24.85 23.48 -4.86
N ALA A 25 -24.42 22.54 -5.71
CA ALA A 25 -24.36 22.73 -7.16
C ALA A 25 -25.75 22.75 -7.83
N GLY A 26 -26.77 22.17 -7.19
CA GLY A 26 -28.14 22.16 -7.68
C GLY A 26 -28.24 21.63 -9.11
N SER A 27 -28.83 22.43 -10.00
CA SER A 27 -29.02 22.07 -11.42
C SER A 27 -27.71 21.95 -12.22
N VAL A 28 -26.60 22.49 -11.72
CA VAL A 28 -25.28 22.41 -12.36
C VAL A 28 -24.60 21.06 -12.11
N TRP A 29 -25.12 20.27 -11.16
CA TRP A 29 -24.55 18.97 -10.82
C TRP A 29 -24.64 17.97 -11.98
N ALA A 30 -23.48 17.46 -12.41
CA ALA A 30 -23.38 16.39 -13.38
C ALA A 30 -23.47 15.03 -12.69
N ASN A 31 -24.48 14.23 -13.07
CA ASN A 31 -24.65 12.87 -12.58
C ASN A 31 -23.70 11.88 -13.27
N SER A 32 -22.39 12.06 -13.08
CA SER A 32 -21.36 11.22 -13.73
C SER A 32 -21.27 9.79 -13.18
N GLY A 33 -21.84 9.52 -12.00
CA GLY A 33 -21.72 8.24 -11.32
C GLY A 33 -20.32 7.96 -10.75
N MET A 34 -19.41 8.92 -10.81
CA MET A 34 -18.03 8.77 -10.35
C MET A 34 -17.91 8.96 -8.84
N VAL A 35 -17.02 8.19 -8.21
CA VAL A 35 -16.71 8.33 -6.78
C VAL A 35 -15.96 9.64 -6.52
N PHE A 36 -14.99 10.00 -7.36
CA PHE A 36 -14.24 11.24 -7.29
C PHE A 36 -14.67 12.18 -8.42
N THR A 37 -15.14 13.35 -8.05
CA THR A 37 -15.66 14.37 -8.98
C THR A 37 -15.13 15.74 -8.62
N THR A 38 -15.26 16.68 -9.55
CA THR A 38 -15.23 18.11 -9.22
C THR A 38 -16.41 18.47 -8.31
N ILE A 39 -16.42 19.70 -7.79
CA ILE A 39 -17.55 20.24 -7.00
C ILE A 39 -18.88 20.27 -7.77
N SER A 40 -18.83 20.18 -9.11
CA SER A 40 -20.02 20.14 -9.99
C SER A 40 -20.35 18.73 -10.47
N GLY A 41 -19.76 17.67 -9.89
CA GLY A 41 -20.09 16.29 -10.23
C GLY A 41 -19.43 15.77 -11.52
N ARG A 42 -18.58 16.57 -12.16
CA ARG A 42 -17.88 16.17 -13.39
C ARG A 42 -16.66 15.30 -13.07
N PRO A 43 -16.19 14.45 -14.01
CA PRO A 43 -14.92 13.77 -13.86
C PRO A 43 -13.79 14.76 -13.59
N VAL A 44 -12.88 14.39 -12.69
CA VAL A 44 -11.65 15.17 -12.46
C VAL A 44 -10.74 15.02 -13.68
N ALA A 45 -10.17 16.12 -14.16
CA ALA A 45 -9.28 16.06 -15.32
C ALA A 45 -7.96 15.36 -14.94
N PRO A 46 -7.34 14.57 -15.83
CA PRO A 46 -6.07 13.90 -15.55
C PRO A 46 -4.96 14.85 -15.05
N ARG A 47 -4.91 16.08 -15.58
CA ARG A 47 -3.98 17.12 -15.16
C ARG A 47 -4.18 17.53 -13.69
N ASP A 48 -5.43 17.61 -13.24
CA ASP A 48 -5.76 18.09 -11.89
C ASP A 48 -5.32 17.07 -10.83
N HIS A 49 -5.32 15.77 -11.15
CA HIS A 49 -4.74 14.76 -10.27
C HIS A 49 -3.26 15.01 -10.00
N SER A 50 -2.47 15.32 -11.03
CA SER A 50 -1.04 15.64 -10.87
C SER A 50 -0.83 16.93 -10.08
N LEU A 51 -1.65 17.95 -10.30
CA LEU A 51 -1.56 19.22 -9.57
C LEU A 51 -1.89 19.06 -8.09
N HIS A 52 -3.01 18.39 -7.77
CA HIS A 52 -3.38 18.10 -6.38
C HIS A 52 -2.34 17.24 -5.69
N TRP A 53 -1.75 16.27 -6.40
CA TRP A 53 -0.68 15.43 -5.87
C TRP A 53 0.57 16.24 -5.52
N THR A 54 1.04 17.11 -6.43
CA THR A 54 2.20 17.96 -6.16
C THR A 54 1.95 18.89 -4.98
N ALA A 55 0.77 19.51 -4.89
CA ALA A 55 0.39 20.35 -3.76
C ALA A 55 0.35 19.57 -2.43
N PHE A 56 -0.18 18.34 -2.46
CA PHE A 56 -0.19 17.45 -1.29
C PHE A 56 1.22 17.08 -0.83
N LEU A 57 2.15 16.79 -1.75
CA LEU A 57 3.54 16.50 -1.39
C LEU A 57 4.24 17.72 -0.77
N ASP A 58 3.99 18.90 -1.31
CA ASP A 58 4.52 20.16 -0.79
C ASP A 58 4.02 20.45 0.64
N GLU A 59 2.71 20.32 0.87
CA GLU A 59 2.10 20.46 2.20
C GLU A 59 2.67 19.44 3.21
N ALA A 60 2.94 18.21 2.75
CA ALA A 60 3.53 17.16 3.57
C ALA A 60 5.06 17.29 3.77
N GLY A 61 5.72 18.27 3.14
CA GLY A 61 7.18 18.42 3.18
C GLY A 61 7.94 17.28 2.50
N VAL A 62 7.29 16.56 1.58
CA VAL A 62 7.86 15.42 0.86
C VAL A 62 8.42 15.90 -0.47
N ARG A 63 9.61 15.40 -0.85
CA ARG A 63 10.22 15.73 -2.15
C ARG A 63 9.24 15.48 -3.30
N PRO A 64 9.26 16.30 -4.37
CA PRO A 64 8.44 16.08 -5.55
C PRO A 64 8.65 14.67 -6.13
N ALA A 65 7.55 13.99 -6.39
CA ALA A 65 7.51 12.66 -6.99
C ALA A 65 6.27 12.51 -7.87
N PRO A 66 6.32 11.74 -8.96
CA PRO A 66 5.12 11.43 -9.74
C PRO A 66 4.06 10.69 -8.92
N LEU A 67 2.77 10.87 -9.26
CA LEU A 67 1.67 10.19 -8.56
C LEU A 67 1.79 8.65 -8.57
N HIS A 68 2.39 8.08 -9.63
CA HIS A 68 2.59 6.63 -9.71
C HIS A 68 3.59 6.10 -8.67
N ASP A 69 4.46 6.95 -8.11
CA ASP A 69 5.38 6.54 -7.03
C ASP A 69 4.61 6.17 -5.76
N ALA A 70 3.42 6.73 -5.51
CA ALA A 70 2.58 6.30 -4.39
C ALA A 70 2.24 4.81 -4.48
N ARG A 71 1.98 4.30 -5.69
CA ARG A 71 1.75 2.87 -5.95
C ARG A 71 3.01 2.06 -5.71
N HIS A 72 4.17 2.57 -6.13
CA HIS A 72 5.45 1.91 -5.88
C HIS A 72 5.75 1.81 -4.39
N THR A 73 5.54 2.89 -3.63
CA THR A 73 5.71 2.91 -2.17
C THR A 73 4.77 1.93 -1.47
N ALA A 74 3.49 1.88 -1.88
CA ALA A 74 2.54 0.91 -1.33
C ALA A 74 2.99 -0.55 -1.56
N ALA A 75 3.52 -0.86 -2.75
CA ALA A 75 4.08 -2.17 -3.03
C ALA A 75 5.33 -2.47 -2.18
N THR A 76 6.24 -1.50 -2.04
CA THR A 76 7.41 -1.63 -1.14
C THR A 76 6.97 -1.96 0.28
N PHE A 77 5.98 -1.25 0.82
CA PHE A 77 5.50 -1.52 2.17
C PHE A 77 4.94 -2.93 2.31
N LEU A 78 4.15 -3.41 1.36
CA LEU A 78 3.66 -4.80 1.42
C LEU A 78 4.81 -5.81 1.38
N LEU A 79 5.81 -5.60 0.52
CA LEU A 79 6.99 -6.46 0.45
C LEU A 79 7.78 -6.44 1.77
N VAL A 80 8.03 -5.26 2.35
CA VAL A 80 8.74 -5.10 3.64
C VAL A 80 8.00 -5.76 4.81
N GLN A 81 6.66 -5.82 4.76
CA GLN A 81 5.85 -6.58 5.71
C GLN A 81 5.87 -8.10 5.46
N GLY A 82 6.64 -8.56 4.47
CA GLY A 82 6.80 -9.97 4.13
C GLY A 82 5.64 -10.57 3.33
N VAL A 83 4.82 -9.73 2.68
CA VAL A 83 3.79 -10.22 1.74
C VAL A 83 4.47 -10.79 0.51
N ASP A 84 4.07 -11.99 0.11
CA ASP A 84 4.63 -12.68 -1.05
C ASP A 84 4.56 -11.82 -2.32
N GLN A 85 5.64 -11.81 -3.10
CA GLN A 85 5.77 -10.99 -4.29
C GLN A 85 4.67 -11.26 -5.32
N ARG A 86 4.23 -12.52 -5.50
CA ARG A 86 3.15 -12.86 -6.44
C ARG A 86 1.81 -12.29 -5.97
N VAL A 87 1.56 -12.28 -4.65
CA VAL A 87 0.38 -11.64 -4.06
C VAL A 87 0.39 -10.14 -4.33
N VAL A 88 1.52 -9.46 -4.09
CA VAL A 88 1.68 -8.02 -4.39
C VAL A 88 1.47 -7.73 -5.88
N MET A 89 2.08 -8.52 -6.77
CA MET A 89 1.90 -8.39 -8.22
C MET A 89 0.44 -8.57 -8.66
N SER A 90 -0.28 -9.53 -8.05
CA SER A 90 -1.71 -9.77 -8.30
C SER A 90 -2.57 -8.60 -7.83
N MET A 91 -2.32 -8.09 -6.61
CA MET A 91 -3.03 -6.92 -6.06
C MET A 91 -2.90 -5.70 -6.96
N PHE A 92 -1.70 -5.45 -7.50
CA PHE A 92 -1.46 -4.32 -8.39
C PHE A 92 -1.63 -4.66 -9.87
N ARG A 93 -2.15 -5.82 -10.28
CA ARG A 93 -2.39 -6.17 -11.70
C ARG A 93 -1.26 -5.75 -12.65
N TRP A 94 0.00 -5.89 -12.22
CA TRP A 94 1.15 -5.50 -13.03
C TRP A 94 1.38 -6.54 -14.13
N THR A 95 1.38 -6.09 -15.39
CA THR A 95 1.50 -6.98 -16.57
C THR A 95 2.94 -7.17 -17.06
N SER A 96 3.92 -6.42 -16.55
CA SER A 96 5.32 -6.54 -16.97
C SER A 96 6.21 -7.12 -15.86
N SER A 97 6.94 -8.17 -16.23
CA SER A 97 8.00 -8.83 -15.46
C SER A 97 9.25 -7.96 -15.23
N ALA A 98 9.28 -6.72 -15.73
CA ALA A 98 10.41 -5.79 -15.57
C ALA A 98 10.38 -5.00 -14.24
N MET A 99 9.24 -4.96 -13.53
CA MET A 99 9.11 -4.23 -12.26
C MET A 99 9.67 -4.96 -11.02
N PRO A 100 9.63 -6.30 -10.90
CA PRO A 100 10.29 -7.02 -9.83
C PRO A 100 11.79 -6.72 -9.70
N THR A 101 12.49 -6.44 -10.80
CA THR A 101 13.94 -6.17 -10.79
C THR A 101 14.32 -4.94 -9.95
N ARG A 102 13.47 -3.92 -9.86
CA ARG A 102 13.72 -2.77 -8.93
C ARG A 102 13.59 -3.16 -7.47
N TYR A 103 12.80 -4.19 -7.19
CA TYR A 103 12.61 -4.71 -5.84
C TYR A 103 13.53 -5.89 -5.54
N GLN A 104 14.12 -6.58 -6.51
CA GLN A 104 15.03 -7.71 -6.30
C GLN A 104 16.26 -7.36 -5.43
N HIS A 105 16.64 -6.08 -5.37
CA HIS A 105 17.59 -5.57 -4.39
C HIS A 105 16.96 -5.37 -3.00
N VAL A 106 15.87 -6.08 -2.68
CA VAL A 106 14.96 -5.74 -1.58
C VAL A 106 15.75 -5.54 -0.30
N VAL A 107 15.60 -4.31 0.23
CA VAL A 107 15.66 -3.92 1.64
C VAL A 107 16.35 -5.00 2.49
N PRO A 108 17.65 -4.88 2.82
CA PRO A 108 18.44 -5.89 3.52
C PRO A 108 17.70 -6.61 4.66
N GLU A 109 16.80 -5.92 5.33
CA GLU A 109 15.89 -6.38 6.37
C GLU A 109 14.97 -7.53 5.95
N LEU A 110 14.57 -7.62 4.68
CA LEU A 110 13.78 -8.74 4.15
C LEU A 110 14.63 -9.99 3.90
N VAL A 111 15.88 -9.81 3.46
CA VAL A 111 16.84 -10.91 3.33
C VAL A 111 17.17 -11.46 4.72
N GLU A 112 17.41 -10.57 5.68
CA GLU A 112 17.59 -10.89 7.10
C GLU A 112 16.38 -11.65 7.66
N GLU A 113 15.15 -11.18 7.39
CA GLU A 113 13.93 -11.84 7.87
C GLU A 113 13.69 -13.20 7.21
N ALA A 114 13.97 -13.33 5.91
CA ALA A 114 13.89 -14.60 5.21
C ALA A 114 14.89 -15.61 5.79
N ASN A 115 16.13 -15.18 6.03
CA ASN A 115 17.14 -15.99 6.70
C ASN A 115 16.72 -16.36 8.13
N ARG A 116 16.17 -15.42 8.91
CA ARG A 116 15.67 -15.69 10.26
C ARG A 116 14.52 -16.71 10.28
N ARG A 117 13.59 -16.64 9.32
CA ARG A 117 12.52 -17.64 9.16
C ARG A 117 13.08 -19.01 8.78
N MET A 118 14.02 -19.05 7.84
CA MET A 118 14.73 -20.27 7.47
C MET A 118 15.44 -20.89 8.66
N SER A 119 16.14 -20.07 9.46
CA SER A 119 16.86 -20.55 10.63
C SER A 119 15.95 -21.10 11.70
N ARG A 120 14.80 -20.47 11.93
CA ARG A 120 13.79 -21.02 12.82
C ARG A 120 13.23 -22.37 12.33
N LEU A 121 12.97 -22.48 11.04
CA LEU A 121 12.35 -23.69 10.48
C LEU A 121 13.32 -24.87 10.42
N LEU A 122 14.60 -24.62 10.12
CA LEU A 122 15.58 -25.69 9.88
C LEU A 122 16.49 -25.97 11.08
N TRP A 123 16.69 -24.99 11.97
CA TRP A 123 17.67 -25.08 13.06
C TRP A 123 17.10 -24.75 14.44
N ASP A 124 15.84 -24.35 14.56
CA ASP A 124 15.17 -24.09 15.86
C ASP A 124 14.16 -25.21 16.16
N ASP A 125 14.63 -26.45 16.09
CA ASP A 125 13.97 -27.61 16.68
C ASP A 125 14.48 -27.77 18.12
N GLY A 126 13.73 -27.23 19.09
CA GLY A 126 13.67 -27.75 20.46
C GLY A 126 15.01 -27.93 21.19
N ALA A 127 15.81 -26.88 21.34
CA ALA A 127 16.85 -26.84 22.37
C ALA A 127 16.24 -26.59 23.77
N SER A 128 15.47 -27.56 24.29
CA SER A 128 15.21 -27.78 25.72
C SER A 128 14.30 -29.01 25.88
N GLY A 129 14.70 -30.14 26.45
CA GLY A 129 15.98 -30.59 26.99
C GLY A 129 15.76 -31.98 27.61
N THR A 130 16.85 -32.71 27.86
CA THR A 130 17.06 -33.55 29.05
C THR A 130 18.45 -34.16 29.02
N GLY A 131 19.20 -33.98 30.11
CA GLY A 131 20.12 -34.99 30.60
C GLY A 131 21.57 -34.91 30.16
N ARG A 132 22.26 -33.82 30.49
CA ARG A 132 23.70 -33.89 30.76
C ARG A 132 23.85 -34.32 32.22
N ASP A 133 23.74 -35.62 32.48
CA ASP A 133 24.15 -36.20 33.77
C ASP A 133 25.68 -36.28 33.79
N ALA A 134 26.25 -35.36 34.56
CA ALA A 134 27.58 -35.51 35.15
C ALA A 134 27.37 -35.97 36.60
N GLY A 135 27.91 -37.13 36.97
CA GLY A 135 27.87 -37.61 38.35
C GLY A 135 28.55 -38.95 38.60
N GLY A 136 29.85 -38.91 38.89
CA GLY A 136 30.44 -39.62 40.04
C GLY A 136 30.88 -41.09 39.90
N MET A 137 32.19 -41.26 40.08
CA MET A 137 32.96 -42.46 40.52
C MET A 137 33.15 -43.62 39.54
#